data_AF-A0A610XNY2-F1
#
_entry.id   AF-A0A610XNY2-F1
#
_cell.length_a   1.000
_cell.length_b   1.000
_cell.length_c   1.000
_cell.angle_alpha   90.00
_cell.angle_beta   90.00
_cell.angle_gamma   90.00
#
_symmetry.space_group_name_H-M   'P 1'
#
loop_
_entity.id
_entity.type
_entity.pdbx_description
1 polymer ?
#
loop_
_entity_poly.entity_id
_entity_poly.type
_entity_poly.pdbx_seq_one_letter_code
_entity_poly.pdbx_strand_id
1 'polypeptide(L)'
;MKPKHEVNYSQVVERLPGEDPAQLNDQNYRRLRILTDNLKQEEQAIVQVEEMQAVSAVLNGKYIMEGEQFETVEVDFGRSAANNIVQATGKKWSEQDRDNFDPTYDIDMYCDQASGLINIAVMDGKVWRLLNGFKLFREKLDTRRGSTSVLETAVKDLGAVVSFKGWYGDLAIVVAKTSYIDKDGTEKRYLPEGTLVLGNTASEGIRCYGAIQDSQALAEGIVAATRYPKHWITVGDPANEYTMTQSAPLMVLPDPDEFVVVQVG
;
A
#
# COMPACT_ATOMS: atom_id res chain seq x y z
N MET A 1 -6.08 -14.25 -7.77
CA MET A 1 -5.03 -13.91 -8.76
C MET A 1 -4.03 -15.04 -8.92
N LYS A 2 -3.40 -15.14 -10.09
CA LYS A 2 -2.50 -16.26 -10.46
C LYS A 2 -1.35 -15.77 -11.36
N PRO A 3 -0.49 -14.83 -10.93
CA PRO A 3 0.66 -14.40 -11.73
C PRO A 3 1.52 -15.60 -12.13
N LYS A 4 1.95 -15.62 -13.39
CA LYS A 4 2.62 -16.76 -14.03
C LYS A 4 3.74 -16.24 -14.93
N HIS A 5 4.91 -16.83 -14.84
CA HIS A 5 6.03 -16.56 -15.74
C HIS A 5 6.50 -17.82 -16.44
N GLU A 6 6.92 -17.67 -17.69
CA GLU A 6 7.69 -18.67 -18.40
C GLU A 6 9.16 -18.56 -17.98
N VAL A 7 9.82 -19.70 -17.80
CA VAL A 7 11.27 -19.76 -17.55
C VAL A 7 11.97 -19.67 -18.89
N ASN A 8 12.41 -18.46 -19.25
CA ASN A 8 13.11 -18.20 -20.50
C ASN A 8 14.63 -18.18 -20.29
N TYR A 9 15.36 -19.10 -20.91
CA TYR A 9 16.83 -19.18 -20.82
C TYR A 9 17.57 -17.94 -21.33
N SER A 10 16.94 -17.16 -22.21
CA SER A 10 17.47 -15.90 -22.73
C SER A 10 17.25 -14.72 -21.79
N GLN A 11 16.51 -14.90 -20.69
CA GLN A 11 16.26 -13.86 -19.70
C GLN A 11 17.58 -13.40 -19.07
N VAL A 12 17.73 -12.09 -18.97
CA VAL A 12 18.85 -11.49 -18.26
C VAL A 12 18.63 -11.67 -16.76
N VAL A 13 19.62 -12.25 -16.08
CA VAL A 13 19.61 -12.45 -14.62
C VAL A 13 20.51 -11.39 -14.01
N GLU A 14 19.96 -10.57 -13.11
CA GLU A 14 20.77 -9.62 -12.35
C GLU A 14 21.60 -10.37 -11.29
N ARG A 15 22.89 -10.03 -11.22
CA ARG A 15 23.81 -10.63 -10.26
C ARG A 15 23.53 -10.10 -8.86
N LEU A 16 23.39 -10.99 -7.89
CA LEU A 16 23.18 -10.61 -6.50
C LEU A 16 24.48 -10.06 -5.86
N PRO A 17 24.39 -9.19 -4.85
CA PRO A 17 25.56 -8.77 -4.08
C PRO A 17 26.28 -9.97 -3.46
N GLY A 18 27.58 -10.11 -3.74
CA GLY A 18 28.41 -11.22 -3.23
C GLY A 18 28.27 -12.55 -3.97
N GLU A 19 27.46 -12.62 -5.03
CA GLU A 19 27.35 -13.81 -5.87
C GLU A 19 28.59 -14.00 -6.76
N ASP A 20 29.08 -15.24 -6.83
CA ASP A 20 30.18 -15.62 -7.71
C ASP A 20 29.75 -15.53 -9.19
N PRO A 21 30.35 -14.64 -10.00
CA PRO A 21 30.01 -14.51 -11.42
C PRO A 21 30.22 -15.79 -12.22
N ALA A 22 31.14 -16.66 -11.80
CA ALA A 22 31.43 -17.91 -12.53
C ALA A 22 30.25 -18.90 -12.46
N GLN A 23 29.48 -18.90 -11.38
CA GLN A 23 28.30 -19.77 -11.23
C GLN A 23 27.20 -19.42 -12.22
N LEU A 24 27.10 -18.16 -12.65
CA LEU A 24 26.16 -17.71 -13.66
C LEU A 24 26.46 -18.22 -15.08
N ASN A 25 27.57 -18.94 -15.28
CA ASN A 25 27.84 -19.68 -16.53
C ASN A 25 27.24 -21.10 -16.50
N ASP A 26 26.99 -21.67 -15.32
CA ASP A 26 26.33 -22.97 -15.19
C ASP A 26 24.82 -22.82 -15.50
N GLN A 27 24.36 -23.53 -16.53
CA GLN A 27 22.97 -23.45 -16.98
C GLN A 27 21.97 -23.94 -15.93
N ASN A 28 22.35 -24.92 -15.10
CA ASN A 28 21.47 -25.39 -14.03
C ASN A 28 21.31 -24.32 -12.94
N TYR A 29 22.42 -23.69 -12.55
CA TYR A 29 22.39 -22.58 -11.62
C TYR A 29 21.59 -21.38 -12.15
N ARG A 30 21.81 -21.00 -13.42
CA ARG A 30 21.03 -19.94 -14.10
C ARG A 30 19.54 -20.25 -14.10
N ARG A 31 19.15 -21.48 -14.42
CA ARG A 31 17.74 -21.91 -14.40
C ARG A 31 17.13 -21.73 -13.01
N LEU A 32 17.82 -22.16 -11.95
CA LEU A 32 17.35 -21.97 -10.57
C LEU A 32 17.24 -20.49 -10.18
N ARG A 33 18.15 -19.64 -10.67
CA ARG A 33 18.08 -18.19 -10.49
C ARG A 33 16.84 -17.58 -11.14
N ILE A 34 16.57 -17.92 -12.40
CA ILE A 34 15.36 -17.45 -13.11
C ILE A 34 14.09 -17.91 -12.39
N LEU A 35 14.01 -19.18 -11.99
CA LEU A 35 12.89 -19.71 -11.22
C LEU A 35 12.65 -18.90 -9.94
N THR A 36 13.71 -18.64 -9.19
CA THR A 36 13.63 -17.90 -7.93
C THR A 36 13.21 -16.45 -8.15
N ASP A 37 13.75 -15.79 -9.19
CA ASP A 37 13.45 -14.40 -9.50
C ASP A 37 12.01 -14.25 -10.03
N ASN A 38 11.51 -15.22 -10.80
CA ASN A 38 10.10 -15.27 -11.21
C ASN A 38 9.17 -15.42 -10.00
N LEU A 39 9.45 -16.35 -9.08
CA LEU A 39 8.65 -16.54 -7.87
C LEU A 39 8.64 -15.28 -6.99
N LYS A 40 9.75 -14.55 -6.89
CA LYS A 40 9.81 -13.26 -6.20
C LYS A 40 8.93 -12.20 -6.86
N GLN A 41 8.97 -12.10 -8.19
CA GLN A 41 8.13 -11.16 -8.94
C GLN A 41 6.64 -11.51 -8.79
N GLU A 42 6.29 -12.80 -8.81
CA GLU A 42 4.92 -13.27 -8.57
C GLU A 42 4.43 -12.91 -7.17
N GLU A 43 5.27 -13.11 -6.14
CA GLU A 43 4.96 -12.69 -4.76
C GLU A 43 4.77 -11.19 -4.67
N GLN A 44 5.69 -10.40 -5.25
CA GLN A 44 5.60 -8.94 -5.25
C GLN A 44 4.33 -8.44 -5.94
N ALA A 45 3.93 -9.05 -7.05
CA ALA A 45 2.68 -8.72 -7.74
C ALA A 45 1.47 -8.97 -6.83
N ILE A 46 1.46 -10.04 -6.03
CA ILE A 46 0.39 -10.31 -5.07
C ILE A 46 0.41 -9.29 -3.94
N VAL A 47 1.56 -9.02 -3.34
CA VAL A 47 1.71 -8.03 -2.26
C VAL A 47 1.26 -6.64 -2.74
N GLN A 48 1.56 -6.27 -3.98
CA GLN A 48 1.13 -4.99 -4.54
C GLN A 48 -0.40 -4.90 -4.68
N VAL A 49 -1.07 -6.00 -5.04
CA VAL A 49 -2.55 -6.05 -5.06
C VAL A 49 -3.12 -5.97 -3.64
N GLU A 50 -2.52 -6.68 -2.68
CA GLU A 50 -2.93 -6.58 -1.26
C GLU A 50 -2.78 -5.14 -0.76
N GLU A 51 -1.65 -4.49 -1.02
CA GLU A 51 -1.41 -3.11 -0.65
C GLU A 51 -2.40 -2.15 -1.33
N MET A 52 -2.66 -2.32 -2.63
CA MET A 52 -3.67 -1.52 -3.33
C MET A 52 -5.06 -1.66 -2.73
N GLN A 53 -5.48 -2.88 -2.34
CA GLN A 53 -6.77 -3.10 -1.69
C GLN A 53 -6.81 -2.42 -0.31
N ALA A 54 -5.77 -2.58 0.51
CA ALA A 54 -5.69 -1.96 1.83
C ALA A 54 -5.70 -0.42 1.75
N VAL A 55 -4.86 0.16 0.88
CA VAL A 55 -4.81 1.61 0.66
C VAL A 55 -6.15 2.11 0.14
N SER A 56 -6.78 1.42 -0.82
CA SER A 56 -8.06 1.86 -1.38
C SER A 56 -9.19 1.76 -0.35
N ALA A 57 -9.19 0.74 0.51
CA ALA A 57 -10.12 0.63 1.63
C ALA A 57 -9.98 1.82 2.59
N VAL A 58 -8.75 2.20 2.94
CA VAL A 58 -8.48 3.37 3.79
C VAL A 58 -8.80 4.68 3.08
N LEU A 59 -8.53 4.81 1.78
CA LEU A 59 -8.72 6.07 1.04
C LEU A 59 -10.16 6.32 0.65
N ASN A 60 -10.92 5.26 0.34
CA ASN A 60 -12.25 5.39 -0.26
C ASN A 60 -13.35 4.71 0.56
N GLY A 61 -12.99 3.93 1.59
CA GLY A 61 -13.94 3.05 2.30
C GLY A 61 -14.35 1.83 1.48
N LYS A 62 -13.78 1.68 0.27
CA LYS A 62 -14.17 0.69 -0.72
C LYS A 62 -13.11 0.51 -1.80
N TYR A 63 -13.19 -0.58 -2.55
CA TYR A 63 -12.36 -0.78 -3.73
C TYR A 63 -13.02 -1.68 -4.76
N ILE A 64 -12.51 -1.62 -5.98
CA ILE A 64 -12.99 -2.44 -7.09
C ILE A 64 -12.02 -3.61 -7.29
N MET A 65 -12.56 -4.82 -7.32
CA MET A 65 -11.84 -6.02 -7.72
C MET A 65 -12.13 -6.31 -9.19
N GLU A 66 -11.07 -6.39 -9.98
CA GLU A 66 -11.13 -6.75 -11.39
C GLU A 66 -10.27 -7.98 -11.66
N GLY A 67 -10.73 -8.86 -12.54
CA GLY A 67 -9.92 -9.96 -13.06
C GLY A 67 -10.53 -10.54 -14.32
N GLU A 68 -9.70 -11.10 -15.20
CA GLU A 68 -10.17 -11.67 -16.48
C GLU A 68 -11.15 -12.84 -16.31
N GLN A 69 -11.20 -13.43 -15.11
CA GLN A 69 -11.94 -14.65 -14.80
C GLN A 69 -13.23 -14.40 -13.99
N PHE A 70 -13.53 -13.16 -13.63
CA PHE A 70 -14.75 -12.81 -12.89
C PHE A 70 -15.21 -11.39 -13.23
N GLU A 71 -16.51 -11.13 -13.07
CA GLU A 71 -17.06 -9.79 -13.29
C GLU A 71 -16.47 -8.79 -12.29
N THR A 72 -16.35 -7.53 -12.68
CA THR A 72 -15.89 -6.47 -11.78
C THR A 72 -16.82 -6.37 -10.55
N VAL A 73 -16.23 -6.47 -9.35
CA VAL A 73 -16.97 -6.41 -8.07
C VAL A 73 -16.52 -5.18 -7.28
N GLU A 74 -17.48 -4.37 -6.82
CA GLU A 74 -17.22 -3.35 -5.81
C GLU A 74 -17.32 -3.98 -4.41
N VAL A 75 -16.26 -3.84 -3.63
CA VAL A 75 -16.22 -4.17 -2.20
C VAL A 75 -16.37 -2.86 -1.44
N ASP A 76 -17.57 -2.61 -0.91
CA ASP A 76 -17.87 -1.42 -0.11
C ASP A 76 -18.00 -1.79 1.37
N PHE A 77 -17.16 -1.21 2.22
CA PHE A 77 -17.20 -1.43 3.67
C PHE A 77 -18.19 -0.50 4.37
N GLY A 78 -18.81 0.44 3.65
CA GLY A 78 -19.87 1.28 4.18
C GLY A 78 -19.37 2.49 4.96
N ARG A 79 -18.25 3.10 4.55
CA ARG A 79 -17.74 4.31 5.21
C ARG A 79 -18.76 5.44 5.16
N SER A 80 -18.95 6.11 6.29
CA SER A 80 -19.79 7.28 6.43
C SER A 80 -19.35 8.41 5.50
N ALA A 81 -20.32 9.09 4.88
CA ALA A 81 -20.03 10.21 3.97
C ALA A 81 -19.33 11.37 4.69
N ALA A 82 -19.56 11.55 6.00
CA ALA A 82 -18.92 12.58 6.82
C ALA A 82 -17.40 12.39 6.95
N ASN A 83 -16.90 11.16 6.84
CA ASN A 83 -15.48 10.81 6.92
C ASN A 83 -14.75 11.06 5.58
N ASN A 84 -15.47 11.51 4.55
CA ASN A 84 -14.94 11.90 3.25
C ASN A 84 -15.07 13.42 3.09
N ILE A 85 -14.03 14.15 3.46
CA ILE A 85 -14.08 15.61 3.54
C ILE A 85 -13.40 16.22 2.32
N VAL A 86 -14.06 17.21 1.71
CA VAL A 86 -13.45 18.07 0.69
C VAL A 86 -13.51 19.50 1.19
N GLN A 87 -12.37 20.20 1.24
CA GLN A 87 -12.37 21.59 1.68
C GLN A 87 -13.21 22.46 0.74
N ALA A 88 -14.25 23.07 1.30
CA ALA A 88 -15.14 23.95 0.56
C ALA A 88 -14.43 25.24 0.13
N THR A 89 -14.90 25.85 -0.95
CA THR A 89 -14.47 27.17 -1.41
C THR A 89 -14.54 28.19 -0.26
N GLY A 90 -13.49 29.01 -0.11
CA GLY A 90 -13.35 29.98 0.99
C GLY A 90 -12.78 29.39 2.28
N LYS A 91 -12.79 28.05 2.43
CA LYS A 91 -12.21 27.31 3.56
C LYS A 91 -10.96 26.50 3.17
N LYS A 92 -10.57 26.54 1.90
CA LYS A 92 -9.37 25.85 1.42
C LYS A 92 -8.14 26.43 2.08
N TRP A 93 -7.22 25.57 2.52
CA TRP A 93 -5.95 26.01 3.09
C TRP A 93 -5.08 26.77 2.08
N SER A 94 -5.25 26.59 0.78
CA SER A 94 -4.58 27.39 -0.25
C SER A 94 -5.02 28.85 -0.24
N GLU A 95 -6.26 29.14 0.16
CA GLU A 95 -6.90 30.45 0.13
C GLU A 95 -6.73 31.22 1.46
N GLN A 96 -6.26 30.55 2.52
CA GLN A 96 -6.09 31.17 3.83
C GLN A 96 -4.76 31.94 3.97
N ASP A 97 -4.79 32.96 4.84
CA ASP A 97 -3.63 33.76 5.20
C ASP A 97 -2.60 32.93 6.00
N ARG A 98 -1.35 32.90 5.56
CA ARG A 98 -0.32 32.04 6.13
C ARG A 98 0.15 32.47 7.53
N ASP A 99 -0.05 33.73 7.89
CA ASP A 99 0.46 34.29 9.13
C ASP A 99 -0.57 34.28 10.26
N ASN A 100 -1.86 34.36 9.92
CA ASN A 100 -2.96 34.53 10.88
C ASN A 100 -3.94 33.35 10.94
N PHE A 101 -4.04 32.53 9.90
CA PHE A 101 -4.93 31.37 9.92
C PHE A 101 -4.30 30.22 10.72
N ASP A 102 -5.12 29.59 11.56
CA ASP A 102 -4.72 28.44 12.36
C ASP A 102 -5.39 27.16 11.82
N PRO A 103 -4.67 26.34 11.03
CA PRO A 103 -5.23 25.13 10.45
C PRO A 103 -5.44 24.01 11.47
N THR A 104 -5.00 24.16 12.72
CA THR A 104 -5.16 23.11 13.73
C THR A 104 -6.61 22.90 14.15
N TYR A 105 -7.44 23.96 14.13
CA TYR A 105 -8.88 23.82 14.35
C TYR A 105 -9.56 22.93 13.31
N ASP A 106 -9.12 23.02 12.05
CA ASP A 106 -9.63 22.17 11.00
C ASP A 106 -9.20 20.71 11.22
N ILE A 107 -7.95 20.48 11.61
CA ILE A 107 -7.44 19.14 11.92
C ILE A 107 -8.26 18.50 13.05
N ASP A 108 -8.48 19.22 14.15
CA ASP A 108 -9.28 18.75 15.28
C ASP A 108 -10.72 18.40 14.84
N MET A 109 -11.35 19.29 14.06
CA MET A 109 -12.69 19.07 13.51
C MET A 109 -12.77 17.85 12.58
N TYR A 110 -11.70 17.58 11.81
CA TYR A 110 -11.64 16.38 10.96
C TYR A 110 -11.47 15.12 11.81
N CYS A 111 -10.64 15.15 12.86
CA CYS A 111 -10.48 14.05 13.79
C CYS A 111 -11.80 13.68 14.49
N ASP A 112 -12.62 14.69 14.82
CA ASP A 112 -13.94 14.49 15.45
C ASP A 112 -14.95 13.71 14.57
N GLN A 113 -14.68 13.54 13.26
CA GLN A 113 -15.54 12.71 12.39
C GLN A 113 -15.25 11.21 12.52
N ALA A 114 -14.13 10.81 13.13
CA ALA A 114 -13.79 9.41 13.27
C ALA A 114 -14.63 8.72 14.34
N SER A 115 -14.89 7.42 14.19
CA SER A 115 -15.57 6.60 15.21
C SER A 115 -14.73 6.41 16.49
N GLY A 116 -13.42 6.64 16.40
CA GLY A 116 -12.44 6.49 17.48
C GLY A 116 -11.41 7.62 17.54
N LEU A 117 -10.43 7.48 18.43
CA LEU A 117 -9.34 8.46 18.56
C LEU A 117 -8.41 8.40 17.35
N ILE A 118 -7.89 9.55 16.92
CA ILE A 118 -6.89 9.66 15.85
C ILE A 118 -5.53 9.92 16.48
N ASN A 119 -4.50 9.21 16.02
CA ASN A 119 -3.12 9.39 16.48
C ASN A 119 -2.09 9.53 15.36
N ILE A 120 -2.51 9.43 14.10
CA ILE A 120 -1.64 9.61 12.94
C ILE A 120 -2.35 10.37 11.82
N ALA A 121 -1.61 11.32 11.23
CA ALA A 121 -1.93 12.03 10.01
C ALA A 121 -0.90 11.67 8.92
N VAL A 122 -1.35 10.96 7.89
CA VAL A 122 -0.56 10.63 6.71
C VAL A 122 -0.96 11.55 5.57
N MET A 123 0.00 12.26 4.98
CA MET A 123 -0.29 13.26 3.95
C MET A 123 0.70 13.23 2.80
N ASP A 124 0.27 13.75 1.66
CA ASP A 124 1.16 13.93 0.52
C ASP A 124 2.08 15.15 0.71
N GLY A 125 3.09 15.27 -0.16
CA GLY A 125 4.07 16.37 -0.08
C GLY A 125 3.46 17.76 -0.25
N LYS A 126 2.37 17.90 -1.01
CA LYS A 126 1.67 19.17 -1.22
C LYS A 126 0.92 19.59 0.03
N VAL A 127 0.12 18.70 0.62
CA VAL A 127 -0.56 18.99 1.91
C VAL A 127 0.45 19.41 2.96
N TRP A 128 1.55 18.67 3.10
CA TRP A 128 2.61 19.04 4.03
C TRP A 128 3.17 20.43 3.77
N ARG A 129 3.47 20.77 2.51
CA ARG A 129 3.99 22.10 2.13
C ARG A 129 3.01 23.21 2.49
N LEU A 130 1.70 23.01 2.28
CA LEU A 130 0.67 23.96 2.67
C LEU A 130 0.59 24.11 4.20
N LEU A 131 0.48 22.99 4.91
CA LEU A 131 0.33 22.94 6.36
C LEU A 131 1.53 23.58 7.07
N ASN A 132 2.75 23.19 6.68
CA ASN A 132 3.99 23.77 7.20
C ASN A 132 4.21 25.23 6.78
N GLY A 133 3.44 25.73 5.80
CA GLY A 133 3.44 27.13 5.40
C GLY A 133 2.75 28.05 6.43
N PHE A 134 1.85 27.53 7.26
CA PHE A 134 1.16 28.32 8.28
C PHE A 134 2.05 28.57 9.48
N LYS A 135 2.16 29.84 9.89
CA LYS A 135 2.95 30.27 11.05
C LYS A 135 2.45 29.62 12.34
N LEU A 136 1.14 29.73 12.61
CA LEU A 136 0.53 29.21 13.84
C LEU A 136 0.62 27.69 13.96
N PHE A 137 0.60 26.96 12.83
CA PHE A 137 0.87 25.52 12.85
C PHE A 137 2.31 25.21 13.28
N ARG A 138 3.30 25.90 12.70
CA ARG A 138 4.72 25.68 13.04
C ARG A 138 5.05 25.98 14.50
N GLU A 139 4.34 26.93 15.11
CA GLU A 139 4.48 27.22 16.55
C GLU A 139 3.97 26.08 17.43
N LYS A 140 3.01 25.28 16.94
CA LYS A 140 2.41 24.13 17.63
C LYS A 140 3.06 22.78 17.29
N LEU A 141 3.86 22.72 16.22
CA LEU A 141 4.52 21.49 15.78
C LEU A 141 5.75 21.17 16.66
N ASP A 142 5.74 20.01 17.31
CA ASP A 142 6.90 19.47 18.01
C ASP A 142 7.73 18.57 17.08
N THR A 143 8.94 19.02 16.75
CA THR A 143 9.87 18.26 15.90
C THR A 143 10.85 17.40 16.70
N ARG A 144 10.78 17.43 18.03
CA ARG A 144 11.65 16.61 18.89
C ARG A 144 11.34 15.14 18.64
N ARG A 145 12.35 14.40 18.23
CA ARG A 145 12.27 12.94 18.09
C ARG A 145 12.50 12.32 19.45
N GLY A 146 11.41 12.08 20.19
CA GLY A 146 11.43 11.23 21.38
C GLY A 146 11.28 9.77 20.98
N SER A 147 12.16 8.88 21.45
CA SER A 147 12.01 7.43 21.28
C SER A 147 10.70 6.94 21.90
N THR A 148 9.65 6.88 21.09
CA THR A 148 8.35 6.24 21.40
C THR A 148 8.05 5.27 20.25
N SER A 149 7.95 3.99 20.58
CA SER A 149 8.62 2.92 19.82
C SER A 149 7.73 2.09 18.88
N VAL A 150 6.78 2.69 18.15
CA VAL A 150 5.98 1.95 17.14
C VAL A 150 6.06 2.59 15.76
N LEU A 151 5.81 3.89 15.66
CA LEU A 151 5.86 4.63 14.39
C LEU A 151 7.27 4.71 13.80
N GLU A 152 8.31 4.91 14.62
CA GLU A 152 9.69 4.86 14.13
C GLU A 152 10.07 3.47 13.60
N THR A 153 9.54 2.39 14.16
CA THR A 153 9.81 1.04 13.68
C THR A 153 9.12 0.79 12.34
N ALA A 154 7.86 1.21 12.19
CA ALA A 154 7.12 1.09 10.93
C ALA A 154 7.76 1.90 9.79
N VAL A 155 8.37 3.06 10.09
CA VAL A 155 8.99 3.93 9.09
C VAL A 155 10.48 3.62 8.86
N LYS A 156 11.16 2.89 9.76
CA LYS A 156 12.60 2.60 9.66
C LYS A 156 12.99 1.91 8.35
N ASP A 157 12.18 0.95 7.90
CA ASP A 157 12.42 0.23 6.64
C ASP A 157 11.79 0.93 5.42
N LEU A 158 10.98 1.98 5.65
CA LEU A 158 10.32 2.80 4.62
C LEU A 158 10.96 4.18 4.43
N GLY A 159 12.13 4.45 5.03
CA GLY A 159 12.74 5.78 5.08
C GLY A 159 13.04 6.42 3.71
N ALA A 160 13.05 5.64 2.63
CA ALA A 160 13.16 6.15 1.26
C ALA A 160 11.87 6.82 0.75
N VAL A 161 10.71 6.42 1.26
CA VAL A 161 9.38 6.80 0.75
C VAL A 161 8.44 7.38 1.82
N VAL A 162 8.74 7.25 3.11
CA VAL A 162 7.96 7.80 4.22
C VAL A 162 8.85 8.67 5.10
N SER A 163 8.34 9.84 5.51
CA SER A 163 9.07 10.82 6.31
C SER A 163 8.22 11.32 7.48
N PHE A 164 8.61 10.93 8.69
CA PHE A 164 8.06 11.49 9.93
C PHE A 164 8.49 12.95 10.12
N LYS A 165 7.54 13.84 10.43
CA LYS A 165 7.75 15.29 10.53
C LYS A 165 7.73 15.82 11.96
N GLY A 166 7.05 15.14 12.87
CA GLY A 166 6.88 15.60 14.24
C GLY A 166 5.48 15.27 14.76
N TRP A 167 5.13 15.91 15.86
CA TRP A 167 3.86 15.75 16.55
C TRP A 167 3.11 17.07 16.61
N TYR A 168 1.79 17.02 16.45
CA TYR A 168 0.89 18.09 16.86
C TYR A 168 0.04 17.54 18.02
N GLY A 169 0.31 17.97 19.26
CA GLY A 169 -0.25 17.29 20.42
C GLY A 169 0.20 15.82 20.46
N ASP A 170 -0.74 14.90 20.41
CA ASP A 170 -0.55 13.44 20.30
C ASP A 170 -0.70 12.89 18.87
N LEU A 171 -0.94 13.77 17.88
CA LEU A 171 -1.07 13.40 16.47
C LEU A 171 0.31 13.32 15.78
N ALA A 172 0.70 12.13 15.33
CA ALA A 172 1.90 11.92 14.53
C ALA A 172 1.72 12.47 13.11
N ILE A 173 2.63 13.32 12.64
CA ILE A 173 2.60 13.86 11.28
C ILE A 173 3.58 13.10 10.38
N VAL A 174 3.06 12.45 9.35
CA VAL A 174 3.81 11.61 8.42
C VAL A 174 3.56 12.05 6.97
N VAL A 175 4.64 12.19 6.21
CA VAL A 175 4.58 12.43 4.76
C VAL A 175 4.90 11.15 4.02
N ALA A 176 3.96 10.66 3.20
CA ALA A 176 4.14 9.48 2.38
C ALA A 176 4.33 9.84 0.90
N LYS A 177 5.26 9.13 0.25
CA LYS A 177 5.55 9.20 -1.19
C LYS A 177 5.63 7.80 -1.79
N THR A 178 4.83 6.86 -1.28
CA THR A 178 4.79 5.51 -1.83
C THR A 178 4.19 5.52 -3.23
N SER A 179 4.77 4.73 -4.13
CA SER A 179 4.32 4.58 -5.52
C SER A 179 4.17 3.11 -5.90
N TYR A 180 3.41 2.88 -6.95
CA TYR A 180 3.16 1.59 -7.57
C TYR A 180 3.22 1.72 -9.09
N ILE A 181 3.49 0.61 -9.77
CA ILE A 181 3.40 0.55 -11.22
C ILE A 181 2.00 0.07 -11.59
N ASP A 182 1.27 0.90 -12.33
CA ASP A 182 -0.07 0.57 -12.79
C ASP A 182 -0.04 -0.39 -14.00
N LYS A 183 -1.21 -0.92 -14.38
CA LYS A 183 -1.36 -1.90 -15.49
C LYS A 183 -0.79 -1.40 -16.82
N ASP A 184 -0.77 -0.08 -17.03
CA ASP A 184 -0.22 0.58 -18.22
C ASP A 184 1.30 0.82 -18.16
N GLY A 185 1.96 0.40 -17.07
CA GLY A 185 3.39 0.59 -16.85
C GLY A 185 3.76 1.97 -16.30
N THR A 186 2.78 2.82 -15.97
CA THR A 186 3.03 4.15 -15.41
C THR A 186 3.22 4.09 -13.89
N GLU A 187 4.18 4.87 -13.38
CA GLU A 187 4.35 5.02 -11.93
C GLU A 187 3.28 5.97 -11.39
N LYS A 188 2.46 5.49 -10.46
CA LYS A 188 1.41 6.26 -9.77
C LYS A 188 1.65 6.27 -8.27
N ARG A 189 1.15 7.31 -7.58
CA ARG A 189 1.20 7.38 -6.12
C ARG A 189 0.03 6.62 -5.52
N TYR A 190 0.28 5.90 -4.44
CA TYR A 190 -0.78 5.30 -3.64
C TYR A 190 -1.67 6.37 -3.02
N LEU A 191 -1.05 7.39 -2.43
CA LEU A 191 -1.74 8.56 -1.88
C LEU A 191 -1.84 9.65 -2.96
N PRO A 192 -3.06 10.03 -3.40
CA PRO A 192 -3.23 11.10 -4.38
C PRO A 192 -2.72 12.45 -3.87
N GLU A 193 -2.44 13.36 -4.80
CA GLU A 193 -2.00 14.71 -4.46
C GLU A 193 -3.13 15.51 -3.78
N GLY A 194 -2.80 16.23 -2.70
CA GLY A 194 -3.79 16.99 -1.93
C GLY A 194 -4.54 16.16 -0.89
N THR A 195 -4.13 14.90 -0.64
CA THR A 195 -4.83 14.02 0.29
C THR A 195 -4.16 14.01 1.67
N LEU A 196 -4.99 14.17 2.71
CA LEU A 196 -4.68 13.95 4.12
C LEU A 196 -5.54 12.79 4.62
N VAL A 197 -4.90 11.79 5.21
CA VAL A 197 -5.54 10.66 5.88
C VAL A 197 -5.29 10.76 7.37
N LEU A 198 -6.35 10.75 8.14
CA LEU A 198 -6.34 10.67 9.60
C LEU A 198 -6.78 9.27 9.97
N GLY A 199 -6.06 8.63 10.89
CA GLY A 199 -6.43 7.31 11.41
C GLY A 199 -5.81 7.02 12.77
N ASN A 200 -5.92 5.77 13.19
CA ASN A 200 -5.24 5.27 14.37
C ASN A 200 -4.28 4.13 14.01
N THR A 201 -3.07 4.13 14.56
CA THR A 201 -2.13 3.02 14.39
C THR A 201 -2.58 1.71 15.06
N ALA A 202 -3.57 1.77 15.95
CA ALA A 202 -4.22 0.62 16.56
C ALA A 202 -5.39 0.07 15.72
N SER A 203 -5.77 0.74 14.63
CA SER A 203 -6.75 0.23 13.68
C SER A 203 -6.22 -1.02 12.99
N GLU A 204 -6.88 -2.15 13.21
CA GLU A 204 -6.46 -3.44 12.66
C GLU A 204 -7.36 -3.86 11.49
N GLY A 205 -6.79 -3.83 10.28
CA GLY A 205 -7.38 -4.47 9.12
C GLY A 205 -7.22 -6.00 9.17
N ILE A 206 -8.12 -6.72 8.50
CA ILE A 206 -8.09 -8.18 8.42
C ILE A 206 -7.70 -8.60 7.00
N ARG A 207 -6.65 -9.42 6.89
CA ARG A 207 -6.27 -10.03 5.60
C ARG A 207 -7.05 -11.34 5.43
N CYS A 208 -8.04 -11.34 4.57
CA CYS A 208 -8.82 -12.53 4.24
C CYS A 208 -8.23 -13.21 3.01
N TYR A 209 -8.16 -14.54 3.03
CA TYR A 209 -7.69 -15.35 1.91
C TYR A 209 -8.73 -16.41 1.57
N GLY A 210 -9.27 -16.32 0.35
CA GLY A 210 -10.17 -17.32 -0.20
C GLY A 210 -9.45 -18.65 -0.50
N ALA A 211 -10.24 -19.71 -0.67
CA ALA A 211 -9.71 -21.02 -1.04
C ALA A 211 -9.05 -21.01 -2.43
N ILE A 212 -7.92 -21.71 -2.56
CA ILE A 212 -7.22 -21.85 -3.83
C ILE A 212 -7.97 -22.83 -4.74
N GLN A 213 -8.47 -22.33 -5.87
CA GLN A 213 -9.16 -23.13 -6.88
C GLN A 213 -8.15 -23.72 -7.89
N ASP A 214 -7.36 -24.70 -7.44
CA ASP A 214 -6.43 -25.50 -8.25
C ASP A 214 -6.58 -26.99 -7.89
N SER A 215 -6.65 -27.86 -8.89
CA SER A 215 -6.87 -29.30 -8.69
C SER A 215 -5.71 -29.98 -7.95
N GLN A 216 -4.49 -29.50 -8.14
CA GLN A 216 -3.32 -30.01 -7.44
C GLN A 216 -3.34 -29.57 -5.97
N ALA A 217 -3.67 -28.30 -5.70
CA ALA A 217 -3.87 -27.83 -4.32
C ALA A 217 -4.94 -28.66 -3.59
N LEU A 218 -6.07 -28.95 -4.28
CA LEU A 218 -7.12 -29.81 -3.76
C LEU A 218 -6.63 -31.24 -3.48
N ALA A 219 -5.86 -31.83 -4.41
CA ALA A 219 -5.29 -33.17 -4.26
C ALA A 219 -4.27 -33.27 -3.10
N GLU A 220 -3.56 -32.18 -2.84
CA GLU A 220 -2.64 -32.01 -1.70
C GLU A 220 -3.37 -31.70 -0.38
N GLY A 221 -4.70 -31.55 -0.42
CA GLY A 221 -5.53 -31.26 0.76
C GLY A 221 -5.45 -29.80 1.22
N ILE A 222 -4.97 -28.89 0.37
CA ILE A 222 -4.82 -27.46 0.68
C ILE A 222 -6.16 -26.76 0.41
N VAL A 223 -6.90 -26.49 1.49
CA VAL A 223 -8.24 -25.87 1.43
C VAL A 223 -8.21 -24.34 1.65
N ALA A 224 -7.16 -23.82 2.27
CA ALA A 224 -6.93 -22.39 2.46
C ALA A 224 -5.43 -22.12 2.56
N ALA A 225 -4.92 -21.15 1.78
CA ALA A 225 -3.53 -20.75 1.80
C ALA A 225 -3.39 -19.28 1.43
N THR A 226 -2.43 -18.59 2.05
CA THR A 226 -2.07 -17.21 1.68
C THR A 226 -1.37 -17.18 0.32
N ARG A 227 -0.55 -18.19 0.04
CA ARG A 227 0.18 -18.39 -1.22
C ARG A 227 0.21 -19.87 -1.55
N TYR A 228 0.06 -20.19 -2.84
CA TYR A 228 0.28 -21.51 -3.39
C TYR A 228 1.22 -21.40 -4.61
N PRO A 229 2.54 -21.46 -4.39
CA PRO A 229 3.52 -21.47 -5.48
C PRO A 229 3.54 -22.83 -6.17
N LYS A 230 3.63 -22.82 -7.48
CA LYS A 230 3.67 -24.00 -8.33
C LYS A 230 4.70 -23.84 -9.42
N HIS A 231 5.34 -24.95 -9.75
CA HIS A 231 6.31 -25.07 -10.81
C HIS A 231 5.96 -26.30 -11.64
N TRP A 232 6.01 -26.18 -12.96
CA TRP A 232 5.78 -27.32 -13.85
C TRP A 232 6.43 -27.12 -15.22
N ILE A 233 6.59 -28.22 -15.95
CA ILE A 233 7.03 -28.25 -17.34
C ILE A 233 5.89 -28.81 -18.17
N THR A 234 5.53 -28.13 -19.27
CA THR A 234 4.55 -28.63 -20.23
C THR A 234 5.18 -29.70 -21.11
N VAL A 235 4.39 -30.71 -21.48
CA VAL A 235 4.80 -31.73 -22.46
C VAL A 235 4.45 -31.22 -23.85
N GLY A 236 5.42 -31.21 -24.79
CA GLY A 236 5.22 -30.74 -26.16
C GLY A 236 6.52 -30.51 -26.94
N ASP A 237 6.38 -30.01 -28.18
CA ASP A 237 7.48 -29.57 -29.06
C ASP A 237 7.23 -28.11 -29.50
N PRO A 238 7.79 -27.10 -28.80
CA PRO A 238 8.70 -27.22 -27.66
C PRO A 238 7.98 -27.44 -26.31
N ALA A 239 8.71 -28.04 -25.36
CA ALA A 239 8.34 -28.09 -23.95
C ALA A 239 8.71 -26.75 -23.27
N ASN A 240 7.78 -26.19 -22.50
CA ASN A 240 7.98 -24.92 -21.81
C ASN A 240 7.88 -25.10 -20.30
N GLU A 241 8.65 -24.32 -19.56
CA GLU A 241 8.71 -24.38 -18.10
C GLU A 241 8.05 -23.13 -17.50
N TYR A 242 7.25 -23.30 -16.45
CA TYR A 242 6.47 -22.22 -15.85
C TYR A 242 6.58 -22.20 -14.32
N THR A 243 6.51 -21.00 -13.77
CA THR A 243 6.20 -20.72 -12.36
C THR A 243 4.85 -20.01 -12.28
N MET A 244 4.14 -20.24 -11.18
CA MET A 244 2.91 -19.52 -10.86
C MET A 244 2.67 -19.51 -9.36
N THR A 245 2.30 -18.36 -8.82
CA THR A 245 1.91 -18.24 -7.41
C THR A 245 0.45 -17.86 -7.33
N GLN A 246 -0.38 -18.71 -6.71
CA GLN A 246 -1.81 -18.47 -6.57
C GLN A 246 -2.14 -17.87 -5.21
N SER A 247 -3.02 -16.88 -5.19
CA SER A 247 -3.56 -16.27 -3.98
C SER A 247 -4.96 -15.70 -4.26
N ALA A 248 -5.82 -15.65 -3.25
CA ALA A 248 -7.15 -15.04 -3.32
C ALA A 248 -7.34 -14.02 -2.18
N PRO A 249 -6.60 -12.90 -2.19
CA PRO A 249 -6.61 -11.94 -1.10
C PRO A 249 -7.83 -11.01 -1.15
N LEU A 250 -8.31 -10.63 0.03
CA LEU A 250 -9.31 -9.59 0.26
C LEU A 250 -8.93 -8.84 1.54
N MET A 251 -8.46 -7.60 1.42
CA MET A 251 -8.10 -6.76 2.56
C MET A 251 -9.37 -6.12 3.13
N VAL A 252 -9.84 -6.62 4.28
CA VAL A 252 -11.03 -6.13 4.95
C VAL A 252 -10.67 -5.01 5.91
N LEU A 253 -11.43 -3.92 5.87
CA LEU A 253 -11.42 -2.88 6.88
C LEU A 253 -12.69 -2.97 7.73
N PRO A 254 -12.63 -3.54 8.95
CA PRO A 254 -13.83 -3.80 9.75
C PRO A 254 -14.59 -2.55 10.18
N ASP A 255 -13.87 -1.51 10.60
CA ASP A 255 -14.43 -0.20 10.91
C ASP A 255 -13.82 0.85 9.97
N PRO A 256 -14.46 1.14 8.83
CA PRO A 256 -13.96 2.15 7.91
C PRO A 256 -14.12 3.59 8.43
N ASP A 257 -14.91 3.80 9.49
CA ASP A 257 -15.12 5.12 10.10
C ASP A 257 -14.03 5.49 11.12
N GLU A 258 -13.09 4.58 11.43
CA GLU A 258 -11.85 4.93 12.14
C GLU A 258 -10.91 5.82 11.32
N PHE A 259 -11.16 5.93 10.00
CA PHE A 259 -10.38 6.74 9.08
C PHE A 259 -11.19 7.94 8.59
N VAL A 260 -10.52 9.08 8.50
CA VAL A 260 -11.06 10.30 7.88
C VAL A 260 -10.12 10.74 6.77
N VAL A 261 -10.66 10.93 5.57
CA VAL A 261 -9.89 11.32 4.38
C VAL A 261 -10.31 12.70 3.95
N VAL A 262 -9.34 13.59 3.83
CA VAL A 262 -9.54 15.01 3.52
C VAL A 262 -8.83 15.37 2.22
N GLN A 263 -9.58 15.88 1.25
CA GLN A 263 -9.04 16.55 0.08
C GLN A 263 -8.79 18.02 0.42
N VAL A 264 -7.51 18.35 0.62
CA VAL A 264 -7.03 19.69 0.95
C VAL A 264 -6.91 20.51 -0.32
N GLY A 265 -7.51 21.69 -0.28
CA GLY A 265 -7.59 22.63 -1.38
C GLY A 265 -6.58 23.75 -1.30
#